data_AF-A0A5B7A9A3-F1
#
_entry.id   AF-A0A5B7A9A3-F1
#
_cell.length_a   1.000
_cell.length_b   1.000
_cell.length_c   1.000
_cell.angle_alpha   90.00
_cell.angle_beta   90.00
_cell.angle_gamma   90.00
#
_symmetry.space_group_name_H-M   'P 1'
#
loop_
_entity.id
_entity.type
_entity.pdbx_description
1 polymer ?
#
loop_
_entity_poly.entity_id
_entity_poly.type
_entity_poly.pdbx_seq_one_letter_code
_entity_poly.pdbx_strand_id
1 'polypeptide(L)'
;VFEVLKKHSVTMKFVCSDLQVSCQEIDEALADPEGLSWQVLNSAWDRGLTVSGQNAFPCYDREGYMKIVETAKPRNDPDRRHFSFFVYQQPLPLVQRTICFSELDCFIKCMHGEIAADLA
;
A
#
# COMPACT_ATOMS: atom_id res chain seq x y z
N VAL A 1 9.70 -16.92 7.53
CA VAL A 1 9.91 -16.23 6.23
C VAL A 1 10.85 -15.04 6.37
N PHE A 2 10.50 -14.02 7.16
CA PHE A 2 11.27 -12.77 7.24
C PHE A 2 12.73 -12.93 7.73
N GLU A 3 13.03 -13.87 8.64
CA GLU A 3 14.42 -14.20 9.03
C GLU A 3 15.27 -14.63 7.83
N VAL A 4 14.69 -15.48 6.96
CA VAL A 4 15.37 -15.97 5.76
C VAL A 4 15.57 -14.82 4.78
N LEU A 5 14.57 -13.97 4.59
CA LEU A 5 14.70 -12.78 3.72
C LEU A 5 15.78 -11.84 4.27
N LYS A 6 15.82 -11.62 5.58
CA LYS A 6 16.80 -10.75 6.24
C LYS A 6 18.21 -11.27 6.07
N LYS A 7 18.42 -12.58 6.23
CA LYS A 7 19.71 -13.24 5.99
C LYS A 7 20.29 -12.97 4.59
N HIS A 8 19.43 -12.79 3.60
CA HIS A 8 19.84 -12.55 2.21
C HIS A 8 19.81 -11.06 1.82
N SER A 9 19.55 -10.16 2.77
CA SER A 9 19.51 -8.70 2.53
C SER A 9 18.59 -8.30 1.37
N VAL A 10 17.48 -9.02 1.19
CA VAL A 10 16.51 -8.73 0.13
C VAL A 10 15.55 -7.62 0.54
N THR A 11 15.00 -6.92 -0.45
CA THR A 11 13.83 -6.06 -0.24
C THR A 11 12.56 -6.88 -0.40
N MET A 12 11.66 -6.79 0.59
CA MET A 12 10.34 -7.39 0.48
C MET A 12 9.43 -6.50 -0.35
N LYS A 13 8.74 -7.07 -1.33
CA LYS A 13 7.65 -6.38 -2.03
C LYS A 13 6.31 -6.84 -1.46
N PHE A 14 5.60 -5.91 -0.85
CA PHE A 14 4.23 -6.10 -0.39
C PHE A 14 3.26 -5.68 -1.50
N VAL A 15 2.28 -6.54 -1.79
CA VAL A 15 1.24 -6.26 -2.77
C VAL A 15 -0.01 -5.85 -1.99
N CYS A 16 -0.36 -4.57 -2.06
CA CYS A 16 -1.52 -3.99 -1.40
C CYS A 16 -2.80 -4.50 -2.09
N SER A 17 -3.52 -5.38 -1.42
CA SER A 17 -4.85 -5.81 -1.85
C SER A 17 -5.83 -4.67 -1.56
N ASP A 18 -6.16 -3.90 -2.58
CA ASP A 18 -7.22 -2.90 -2.47
C ASP A 18 -8.56 -3.60 -2.23
N LEU A 19 -9.38 -2.93 -1.41
CA LEU A 19 -10.71 -3.34 -0.95
C LEU A 19 -11.76 -3.25 -2.08
N GLN A 20 -11.47 -3.79 -3.26
CA GLN A 20 -12.49 -3.99 -4.31
C GLN A 20 -13.26 -5.30 -4.13
N VAL A 21 -12.97 -6.04 -3.06
CA VAL A 21 -13.77 -7.19 -2.64
C VAL A 21 -15.00 -6.65 -1.94
N SER A 22 -16.19 -7.05 -2.38
CA SER A 22 -17.43 -6.59 -1.74
C SER A 22 -17.43 -7.00 -0.26
N CYS A 23 -18.02 -6.17 0.62
CA CYS A 23 -18.09 -6.51 2.05
C CYS A 23 -18.74 -7.88 2.30
N GLN A 24 -19.62 -8.31 1.40
CA GLN A 24 -20.26 -9.63 1.44
C GLN A 24 -19.27 -10.77 1.15
N GLU A 25 -18.41 -10.63 0.14
CA GLU A 25 -17.38 -11.63 -0.19
C GLU A 25 -16.31 -11.72 0.91
N ILE A 26 -16.01 -10.62 1.60
CA ILE A 26 -15.09 -10.60 2.75
C ILE A 26 -15.66 -11.42 3.91
N ASP A 27 -16.94 -11.21 4.25
CA ASP A 27 -17.61 -11.88 5.36
C ASP A 27 -17.78 -13.38 5.08
N GLU A 28 -18.19 -13.75 3.86
CA GLU A 28 -18.30 -15.15 3.44
C GLU A 28 -16.94 -15.88 3.46
N ALA A 29 -15.85 -15.17 3.14
CA ALA A 29 -14.49 -15.73 3.15
C ALA A 29 -13.79 -15.65 4.52
N LEU A 30 -14.40 -15.03 5.53
CA LEU A 30 -13.77 -14.69 6.83
C LEU A 30 -12.42 -13.97 6.64
N ALA A 31 -12.35 -13.08 5.64
CA ALA A 31 -11.11 -12.41 5.26
C ALA A 31 -10.84 -11.18 6.13
N ASP A 32 -9.59 -11.01 6.57
CA ASP A 32 -9.12 -9.78 7.23
C ASP A 32 -7.90 -9.21 6.48
N PRO A 33 -8.12 -8.50 5.36
CA PRO A 33 -7.02 -7.97 4.55
C PRO A 33 -6.22 -6.89 5.29
N GLU A 34 -6.84 -6.15 6.20
CA GLU A 34 -6.16 -5.11 6.98
C GLU A 34 -5.28 -5.72 8.07
N GLY A 35 -5.80 -6.66 8.85
CA GLY A 35 -5.01 -7.38 9.86
C GLY A 35 -3.86 -8.18 9.24
N LEU A 36 -4.07 -8.79 8.07
CA LEU A 36 -3.00 -9.46 7.33
C LEU A 36 -1.91 -8.47 6.87
N SER A 37 -2.31 -7.33 6.31
CA SER A 37 -1.38 -6.29 5.88
C SER A 37 -0.56 -5.79 7.06
N TRP A 38 -1.23 -5.48 8.17
CA TRP A 38 -0.60 -5.05 9.41
C TRP A 38 0.40 -6.10 9.91
N GLN A 39 0.00 -7.37 9.98
CA GLN A 39 0.85 -8.45 10.48
C GLN A 39 2.10 -8.63 9.62
N VAL A 40 1.95 -8.64 8.29
CA VAL A 40 3.07 -8.87 7.35
C VAL A 40 4.06 -7.71 7.39
N LEU A 41 3.57 -6.47 7.35
CA LEU A 41 4.40 -5.28 7.32
C LEU A 41 5.20 -5.11 8.63
N ASN A 42 4.52 -5.20 9.77
CA ASN A 42 5.19 -5.10 11.07
C ASN A 42 6.21 -6.24 11.26
N SER A 43 5.85 -7.47 10.90
CA SER A 43 6.78 -8.61 11.02
C SER A 43 8.05 -8.45 10.19
N ALA A 44 7.95 -7.82 9.01
CA ALA A 44 9.10 -7.53 8.15
C ALA A 44 9.95 -6.40 8.72
N TRP A 45 9.31 -5.30 9.11
CA TRP A 45 9.96 -4.13 9.66
C TRP A 45 10.65 -4.39 11.00
N ASP A 46 10.06 -5.20 11.88
CA ASP A 46 10.67 -5.63 13.16
C ASP A 46 11.98 -6.39 12.96
N ARG A 47 12.15 -7.02 11.80
CA ARG A 47 13.40 -7.71 11.41
C ARG A 47 14.35 -6.82 10.62
N GLY A 48 14.03 -5.54 10.50
CA GLY A 48 14.83 -4.56 9.78
C GLY A 48 14.93 -4.86 8.29
N LEU A 49 13.88 -5.44 7.69
CA LEU A 49 13.79 -5.58 6.25
C LEU A 49 13.41 -4.25 5.60
N THR A 50 13.99 -3.98 4.44
CA THR A 50 13.49 -2.97 3.53
C THR A 50 12.20 -3.48 2.90
N VAL A 51 11.15 -2.66 2.92
CA VAL A 51 9.85 -2.99 2.33
C VAL A 51 9.56 -2.04 1.18
N SER A 52 8.97 -2.57 0.11
CA SER A 52 8.45 -1.83 -1.05
C SER A 52 6.99 -2.21 -1.26
N GLY A 53 6.22 -1.33 -1.88
CA GLY A 53 4.79 -1.55 -2.13
C GLY A 53 4.45 -1.68 -3.62
N GLN A 54 3.33 -2.32 -3.90
CA GLN A 54 2.71 -2.38 -5.23
C GLN A 54 1.20 -2.54 -5.06
N ASN A 55 0.38 -1.89 -5.89
CA ASN A 55 -1.07 -2.15 -5.89
C ASN A 55 -1.40 -3.49 -6.57
N ALA A 56 -2.31 -4.27 -5.99
CA ALA A 56 -2.79 -5.54 -6.55
C ALA A 56 -3.67 -5.32 -7.79
N PHE A 57 -4.59 -4.35 -7.68
CA PHE A 57 -5.60 -4.04 -8.67
C PHE A 57 -5.54 -2.56 -9.05
N PRO A 58 -6.19 -2.17 -10.15
CA PRO A 58 -6.28 -0.77 -10.52
C PRO A 58 -7.21 -0.05 -9.54
N CYS A 59 -6.63 0.76 -8.66
CA CYS A 59 -7.36 1.71 -7.84
C CYS A 59 -7.20 3.11 -8.45
N TYR A 60 -8.32 3.79 -8.65
CA TYR A 60 -8.41 5.10 -9.32
C TYR A 60 -9.20 6.13 -8.54
N ASP A 61 -9.79 5.73 -7.43
CA ASP A 61 -10.51 6.59 -6.53
C ASP A 61 -9.61 7.09 -5.41
N ARG A 62 -9.96 8.26 -4.89
CA ARG A 62 -9.22 8.93 -3.83
C ARG A 62 -9.06 8.04 -2.59
N GLU A 63 -10.10 7.27 -2.24
CA GLU A 63 -10.12 6.45 -1.04
C GLU A 63 -9.05 5.35 -1.07
N GLY A 64 -8.97 4.57 -2.16
CA GLY A 64 -7.93 3.55 -2.23
C GLY A 64 -6.52 4.13 -2.40
N TYR A 65 -6.34 5.27 -3.09
CA TYR A 65 -5.05 5.97 -3.07
C TYR A 65 -4.63 6.38 -1.65
N MET A 66 -5.55 6.92 -0.85
CA MET A 66 -5.26 7.30 0.54
C MET A 66 -4.95 6.08 1.40
N LYS A 67 -5.65 4.96 1.22
CA LYS A 67 -5.35 3.70 1.92
C LYS A 67 -3.95 3.19 1.60
N ILE A 68 -3.52 3.27 0.34
CA ILE A 68 -2.15 2.93 -0.07
C ILE A 68 -1.14 3.86 0.61
N VAL A 69 -1.40 5.17 0.65
CA VAL A 69 -0.52 6.15 1.33
C VAL A 69 -0.40 5.83 2.82
N GLU A 70 -1.51 5.55 3.51
CA GLU A 70 -1.52 5.20 4.93
C GLU A 70 -0.74 3.91 5.21
N THR A 71 -0.87 2.91 4.33
CA THR A 71 -0.12 1.66 4.43
C THR A 71 1.38 1.90 4.18
N ALA A 72 1.72 2.74 3.20
CA ALA A 72 3.09 3.01 2.81
C ALA A 72 3.83 3.92 3.78
N LYS A 73 3.11 4.84 4.45
CA LYS A 73 3.64 5.84 5.39
C LYS A 73 2.60 6.09 6.50
N PRO A 74 2.57 5.26 7.55
CA PRO A 74 1.59 5.43 8.61
C PRO A 74 1.83 6.74 9.37
N ARG A 75 0.78 7.56 9.55
CA ARG A 75 0.89 8.94 10.08
C ARG A 75 1.31 9.01 11.55
N ASN A 76 0.86 8.06 12.36
CA ASN A 76 1.08 8.02 13.81
C ASN A 76 2.10 6.93 14.20
N ASP A 77 3.23 6.90 13.50
CA ASP A 77 4.21 5.84 13.66
C ASP A 77 5.47 6.30 14.41
N PRO A 78 5.65 5.92 15.69
CA PRO A 78 6.84 6.26 16.45
C PRO A 78 8.10 5.61 15.88
N ASP A 79 7.97 4.48 15.18
CA ASP A 79 9.07 3.72 14.59
C ASP A 79 9.46 4.24 13.20
N ARG A 80 8.74 5.24 12.68
CA ARG A 80 8.96 5.88 11.38
C ARG A 80 9.06 4.87 10.24
N ARG A 81 8.27 3.79 10.31
CA ARG A 81 8.19 2.78 9.26
C ARG A 81 7.62 3.42 8.00
N HIS A 82 8.19 3.02 6.88
CA HIS A 82 7.72 3.45 5.58
C HIS A 82 8.19 2.48 4.51
N PHE A 83 7.51 2.51 3.36
CA PHE A 83 8.00 1.87 2.15
C PHE A 83 9.18 2.66 1.58
N SER A 84 10.21 1.92 1.16
CA SER A 84 11.37 2.46 0.45
C SER A 84 11.01 3.03 -0.93
N PHE A 85 10.12 2.36 -1.65
CA PHE A 85 9.53 2.81 -2.90
C PHE A 85 8.19 2.10 -3.13
N PHE A 86 7.40 2.64 -4.06
CA PHE A 86 6.13 2.06 -4.49
C PHE A 86 6.11 1.91 -6.00
N VAL A 87 5.69 0.74 -6.47
CA VAL A 87 5.52 0.43 -7.89
C VAL A 87 4.04 0.52 -8.22
N TYR A 88 3.64 1.56 -8.95
CA TYR A 88 2.27 1.68 -9.43
C TYR A 88 2.06 0.78 -10.65
N GLN A 89 1.25 -0.25 -10.51
CA GLN A 89 0.83 -1.13 -11.59
C GLN A 89 -0.37 -0.51 -12.32
N GLN A 90 -0.12 0.04 -13.50
CA GLN A 90 -1.14 0.55 -14.41
C GLN A 90 -1.84 -0.60 -15.15
N PRO A 91 -3.14 -0.50 -15.47
CA PRO A 91 -3.80 -1.52 -16.28
C PRO A 91 -3.39 -1.45 -17.74
N LEU A 92 -3.65 -2.55 -18.44
CA LEU A 92 -3.48 -2.64 -19.87
C LEU A 92 -4.19 -1.46 -20.58
N PRO A 93 -3.62 -0.91 -21.66
CA PRO A 93 -4.08 0.30 -22.35
C PRO A 93 -5.57 0.31 -22.74
N LEU A 94 -6.20 -0.85 -22.84
CA LEU A 94 -7.63 -0.99 -23.18
C LEU A 94 -8.58 -0.53 -22.06
N VAL A 95 -8.09 -0.42 -20.81
CA VAL A 95 -8.85 0.03 -19.62
C VAL A 95 -8.47 1.48 -19.24
N GLN A 96 -7.80 2.22 -20.12
CA GLN A 96 -7.23 3.55 -19.84
C GLN A 96 -8.27 4.68 -19.70
N ARG A 97 -9.57 4.40 -19.83
CA ARG A 97 -10.63 5.43 -19.90
C ARG A 97 -11.01 6.10 -18.59
N THR A 98 -10.41 5.74 -17.45
CA THR A 98 -10.89 6.19 -16.12
C THR A 98 -9.81 6.68 -15.16
N ILE A 99 -8.58 6.92 -15.61
CA ILE A 99 -7.55 7.49 -14.73
C ILE A 99 -7.81 8.99 -14.54
N CYS A 100 -8.17 9.38 -13.32
CA CYS A 100 -8.22 10.78 -12.92
C CYS A 100 -6.79 11.27 -12.60
N PHE A 101 -6.16 11.99 -13.53
CA PHE A 101 -4.78 12.47 -13.36
C PHE A 101 -4.60 13.37 -12.13
N SER A 102 -5.63 14.09 -11.69
CA SER A 102 -5.56 14.91 -10.47
C SER A 102 -5.47 14.07 -9.19
N GLU A 103 -6.18 12.94 -9.14
CA GLU A 103 -6.08 12.03 -7.99
C GLU A 103 -4.72 11.30 -7.99
N LEU A 104 -4.21 10.92 -9.17
CA LEU A 104 -2.87 10.36 -9.29
C LEU A 104 -1.78 11.36 -8.87
N ASP A 105 -1.89 12.63 -9.26
CA ASP A 105 -0.98 13.70 -8.84
C ASP A 105 -1.04 13.90 -7.31
N CYS A 106 -2.25 13.95 -6.74
CA CYS A 106 -2.45 14.01 -5.29
C CYS A 106 -1.79 12.81 -4.58
N PHE A 107 -2.02 11.59 -5.08
CA PHE A 107 -1.39 10.37 -4.57
C PHE A 107 0.13 10.46 -4.58
N ILE A 108 0.74 10.86 -5.70
CA ILE A 108 2.20 10.99 -5.82
C ILE A 108 2.74 12.01 -4.81
N LYS A 109 2.09 13.18 -4.69
CA LYS A 109 2.47 14.22 -3.73
C LYS A 109 2.33 13.75 -2.28
N CYS A 110 1.25 13.04 -1.95
CA CYS A 110 1.08 12.40 -0.64
C CYS A 110 2.18 11.37 -0.35
N MET A 111 2.54 10.53 -1.34
CA MET A 111 3.63 9.57 -1.23
C MET A 111 4.99 10.23 -1.03
N HIS A 112 5.20 11.45 -1.54
CA HIS A 112 6.40 12.25 -1.25
C HIS A 112 6.34 13.03 0.07
N GLY A 113 5.18 13.06 0.74
CA GLY A 113 5.00 13.80 1.98
C GLY A 113 4.71 15.30 1.79
N GLU A 114 4.31 15.72 0.59
CA GLU A 114 4.07 17.13 0.26
C GLU A 114 2.70 17.64 0.77
N ILE A 115 1.70 16.77 0.89
CA ILE A 115 0.30 17.15 1.19
C ILE A 115 -0.19 16.63 2.56
N ALA A 116 0.65 15.91 3.31
CA ALA A 116 0.21 15.22 4.54
C ALA A 116 -0.29 16.14 5.68
N ALA A 117 -0.08 17.47 5.59
CA ALA A 117 -0.45 18.43 6.63
C ALA A 117 -1.88 19.02 6.51
N ASP A 118 -2.49 19.06 5.32
CA ASP A 118 -3.66 19.94 5.04
C ASP A 118 -4.99 19.20 4.76
N LEU A 119 -5.06 17.90 5.01
CA LEU A 119 -6.29 17.09 4.83
C LEU A 119 -6.85 16.54 6.15
N ALA A 120 -6.69 17.29 7.24
CA ALA A 120 -7.32 17.04 8.53
C ALA A 120 -8.66 17.77 8.66
#